data_AF-A0A439CMA2-F1
#
_entry.id   AF-A0A439CMA2-F1
#
_cell.length_a   1.000
_cell.length_b   1.000
_cell.length_c   1.000
_cell.angle_alpha   90.00
_cell.angle_beta   90.00
_cell.angle_gamma   90.00
#
_symmetry.space_group_name_H-M   'P 1'
#
loop_
_entity.id
_entity.type
_entity.pdbx_description
1 polymer ?
#
loop_
_entity_poly.entity_id
_entity_poly.type
_entity_poly.pdbx_seq_one_letter_code
_entity_poly.pdbx_strand_id
1 'polypeptide(L)'
;MHKRAGKYYFSYSTGDSHYLVYAVGDAPLGPFTYAGRILEPVLGWTTHHSIVEFEGRWWLFHHDCEISKGVSHLRNVKVTEIFYDDEGRILPVKSE
;
A
#
# COMPACT_ATOMS: atom_id res chain seq x y z
N MET A 1 -2.13 9.18 -2.39
CA MET A 1 -1.15 9.72 -3.36
C MET A 1 0.12 10.07 -2.60
N HIS A 2 1.28 9.65 -3.09
CA HIS A 2 2.57 10.16 -2.60
C HIS A 2 3.48 10.48 -3.78
N LYS A 3 4.51 11.32 -3.56
CA LYS A 3 5.49 11.70 -4.57
C LYS A 3 6.87 11.24 -4.13
N ARG A 4 7.62 10.58 -5.01
CA ARG A 4 8.99 10.14 -4.76
C ARG A 4 9.79 10.27 -6.05
N ALA A 5 11.02 10.78 -5.97
CA ALA A 5 11.92 10.95 -7.12
C ALA A 5 11.25 11.63 -8.34
N GLY A 6 10.42 12.65 -8.09
CA GLY A 6 9.71 13.39 -9.14
C GLY A 6 8.43 12.71 -9.69
N LYS A 7 8.19 11.42 -9.40
CA LYS A 7 7.04 10.65 -9.88
C LYS A 7 5.89 10.63 -8.87
N TYR A 8 4.66 10.50 -9.38
CA TYR A 8 3.44 10.38 -8.59
C TYR A 8 3.01 8.91 -8.49
N TYR A 9 2.81 8.43 -7.28
CA TYR A 9 2.40 7.07 -6.97
C TYR A 9 0.94 7.08 -6.48
N PHE A 10 0.05 6.60 -7.35
CA PHE A 10 -1.36 6.41 -7.06
C PHE A 10 -1.60 4.98 -6.62
N SER A 11 -1.69 4.78 -5.31
CA SER A 11 -1.94 3.48 -4.69
C SER A 11 -3.38 3.36 -4.19
N TYR A 12 -4.00 2.19 -4.35
CA TYR A 12 -5.40 1.95 -4.03
C TYR A 12 -5.66 0.48 -3.65
N SER A 13 -6.78 0.27 -2.96
CA SER A 13 -7.32 -1.05 -2.64
C SER A 13 -8.11 -1.59 -3.83
N THR A 14 -8.04 -2.90 -4.07
CA THR A 14 -8.77 -3.56 -5.15
C THR A 14 -10.11 -4.18 -4.70
N GLY A 15 -10.52 -3.99 -3.44
CA GLY A 15 -11.83 -4.43 -2.94
C GLY A 15 -11.93 -5.94 -2.79
N ASP A 16 -12.72 -6.59 -3.63
CA ASP A 16 -13.05 -8.02 -3.59
C ASP A 16 -11.87 -8.96 -3.87
N SER A 17 -10.80 -8.43 -4.46
CA SER A 17 -9.53 -9.15 -4.64
C SER A 17 -8.51 -8.85 -3.54
N HIS A 18 -8.82 -7.95 -2.62
CA HIS A 18 -8.11 -7.71 -1.36
C HIS A 18 -6.64 -7.28 -1.46
N TYR A 19 -6.18 -6.78 -2.61
CA TYR A 19 -4.81 -6.29 -2.78
C TYR A 19 -4.71 -4.79 -2.49
N LEU A 20 -3.53 -4.37 -2.06
CA LEU A 20 -3.07 -3.01 -2.31
C LEU A 20 -2.21 -3.01 -3.56
N VAL A 21 -2.54 -2.15 -4.51
CA VAL A 21 -1.81 -1.99 -5.76
C VAL A 21 -1.43 -0.53 -5.97
N TYR A 22 -0.55 -0.28 -6.93
CA TYR A 22 -0.19 1.08 -7.31
C TYR A 22 0.04 1.24 -8.80
N ALA A 23 -0.11 2.49 -9.22
CA ALA A 23 0.17 2.98 -10.55
C ALA A 23 1.04 4.25 -10.47
N VAL A 24 1.88 4.47 -11.46
CA VAL A 24 2.85 5.58 -11.49
C VAL A 24 2.52 6.53 -12.65
N GLY A 25 2.67 7.83 -12.41
CA GLY A 25 2.45 8.88 -13.40
C GLY A 25 3.37 10.08 -13.20
N ASP A 26 3.41 10.95 -14.20
CA ASP A 26 4.26 12.16 -14.21
C ASP A 26 3.54 13.42 -13.73
N ALA A 27 2.22 13.38 -13.61
CA ALA A 27 1.39 14.50 -13.18
C ALA A 27 0.36 14.08 -12.11
N PRO A 28 -0.10 15.00 -11.24
CA PRO A 28 -1.08 14.70 -10.19
C PRO A 28 -2.41 14.14 -10.72
N LEU A 29 -2.79 14.52 -11.94
CA LEU A 29 -4.06 14.14 -12.57
C LEU A 29 -3.94 12.90 -13.48
N GLY A 30 -2.76 12.31 -13.59
CA GLY A 30 -2.50 11.16 -14.46
C GLY A 30 -2.27 11.53 -15.95
N PRO A 31 -2.35 10.55 -16.86
CA PRO A 31 -2.72 9.16 -16.61
C PRO A 31 -1.69 8.42 -15.73
N PHE A 32 -2.14 7.33 -15.10
CA PHE A 32 -1.28 6.45 -14.29
C PHE A 32 -1.16 5.08 -14.94
N THR A 33 0.05 4.53 -14.99
CA THR A 33 0.32 3.18 -15.48
C THR A 33 0.49 2.23 -14.30
N TYR A 34 -0.30 1.15 -14.25
CA TYR A 34 -0.21 0.11 -13.22
C TYR A 34 1.23 -0.42 -13.11
N ALA A 35 1.74 -0.52 -11.89
CA ALA A 35 3.13 -0.85 -11.61
C ALA A 35 3.34 -2.03 -10.65
N GLY A 36 2.26 -2.55 -10.03
CA GLY A 36 2.32 -3.80 -9.27
C GLY A 36 1.50 -3.80 -7.99
N ARG A 37 1.73 -4.83 -7.17
CA ARG A 37 1.16 -5.00 -5.83
C ARG A 37 2.09 -4.42 -4.79
N ILE A 38 1.51 -3.82 -3.76
CA ILE A 38 2.20 -3.34 -2.56
C ILE A 38 2.03 -4.35 -1.42
N LEU A 39 0.81 -4.83 -1.19
CA LEU A 39 0.47 -5.72 -0.08
C LEU A 39 -0.47 -6.83 -0.56
N GLU A 40 -0.15 -8.06 -0.19
CA GLU A 40 -1.00 -9.24 -0.36
C GLU A 40 -2.22 -9.20 0.60
N PRO A 41 -3.26 -10.04 0.40
CA PRO A 41 -4.45 -10.03 1.23
C PRO A 41 -4.16 -10.25 2.72
N VAL A 42 -4.83 -9.48 3.58
CA VAL A 42 -4.71 -9.56 5.05
C VAL A 42 -5.92 -10.28 5.65
N LEU A 43 -5.87 -10.60 6.94
CA LEU A 43 -7.03 -11.14 7.66
C LEU A 43 -8.16 -10.09 7.76
N GLY A 44 -9.34 -10.46 7.28
CA GLY A 44 -10.52 -9.59 7.18
C GLY A 44 -10.78 -9.13 5.74
N TRP A 45 -12.00 -8.69 5.45
CA TRP A 45 -12.40 -8.41 4.05
C TRP A 45 -11.75 -7.15 3.48
N THR A 46 -11.60 -6.09 4.28
CA THR A 46 -11.06 -4.81 3.79
C THR A 46 -9.55 -4.78 3.92
N THR A 47 -8.87 -4.23 2.92
CA THR A 47 -7.50 -3.72 3.03
C THR A 47 -7.48 -2.23 2.68
N HIS A 48 -6.80 -1.42 3.49
CA HIS A 48 -6.69 0.04 3.32
C HIS A 48 -5.33 0.48 3.85
N HIS A 49 -4.78 1.55 3.27
CA HIS A 49 -3.46 2.03 3.66
C HIS A 49 -3.22 3.53 3.50
N SER A 50 -2.06 3.95 4.03
CA SER A 50 -1.35 5.15 3.63
C SER A 50 0.15 4.86 3.49
N ILE A 51 0.85 5.68 2.70
CA ILE A 51 2.31 5.60 2.52
C ILE A 51 2.90 6.95 2.90
N VAL A 52 3.93 6.95 3.73
CA VAL A 52 4.58 8.17 4.22
C VAL A 52 6.08 7.98 4.37
N GLU A 53 6.84 9.04 4.13
CA GLU A 53 8.26 9.10 4.45
C GLU A 53 8.44 9.69 5.85
N PHE A 54 9.24 9.03 6.69
CA PHE A 54 9.62 9.50 8.01
C PHE A 54 11.08 9.14 8.27
N GLU A 55 11.89 10.15 8.62
CA GLU A 55 13.34 10.01 8.89
C GLU A 55 14.11 9.29 7.75
N GLY A 56 13.79 9.63 6.50
CA GLY A 56 14.44 9.06 5.31
C GLY A 56 14.03 7.62 4.99
N ARG A 57 13.03 7.08 5.69
CA ARG A 57 12.49 5.73 5.49
C ARG A 57 11.04 5.79 5.03
N TRP A 58 10.60 4.78 4.29
CA TRP A 58 9.25 4.72 3.73
C TRP A 58 8.40 3.70 4.46
N TRP A 59 7.21 4.11 4.87
CA TRP A 59 6.35 3.33 5.76
C TRP A 59 4.99 3.10 5.12
N LEU A 60 4.52 1.85 5.21
CA LEU A 60 3.17 1.44 4.87
C LEU A 60 2.37 1.25 6.16
N PHE A 61 1.50 2.21 6.44
CA PHE A 61 0.46 2.04 7.45
C PHE A 61 -0.73 1.32 6.81
N HIS A 62 -1.21 0.26 7.45
CA HIS A 62 -2.35 -0.53 6.98
C HIS A 62 -3.12 -1.08 8.19
N HIS A 63 -4.11 -1.94 7.95
CA HIS A 63 -4.84 -2.63 9.02
C HIS A 63 -5.04 -4.10 8.70
N ASP A 64 -5.40 -4.88 9.72
CA ASP A 64 -6.03 -6.19 9.58
C ASP A 64 -7.07 -6.42 10.69
N CYS A 65 -7.53 -7.66 10.85
CA CYS A 65 -8.49 -8.09 11.87
C CYS A 65 -7.91 -9.14 12.82
N GLU A 66 -6.60 -9.13 13.07
CA GLU A 66 -5.96 -10.14 13.92
C GLU A 66 -6.44 -10.08 15.38
N ILE A 67 -6.48 -8.88 15.97
CA ILE A 67 -6.89 -8.71 17.38
C ILE A 67 -8.35 -9.15 17.59
N SER A 68 -9.20 -8.93 16.58
CA SER A 68 -10.62 -9.32 16.62
C SER A 68 -10.88 -10.76 16.18
N LYS A 69 -9.83 -11.54 15.85
CA LYS A 69 -9.93 -12.92 15.35
C LYS A 69 -10.76 -13.03 14.06
N GLY A 70 -10.60 -12.07 13.15
CA GLY A 70 -11.19 -12.10 11.80
C GLY A 70 -12.53 -11.38 11.65
N VAL A 71 -12.98 -10.60 12.65
CA VAL A 71 -14.22 -9.83 12.52
C VAL A 71 -13.97 -8.59 11.65
N SER A 72 -14.36 -8.65 10.38
CA SER A 72 -14.03 -7.65 9.33
C SER A 72 -14.32 -6.18 9.67
N HIS A 73 -15.30 -5.89 10.53
CA HIS A 73 -15.66 -4.53 10.92
C HIS A 73 -14.95 -4.04 12.20
N LEU A 74 -14.16 -4.90 12.84
CA LEU A 74 -13.34 -4.61 14.02
C LEU A 74 -11.86 -4.77 13.65
N ARG A 75 -11.24 -3.68 13.20
CA ARG A 75 -9.88 -3.67 12.63
C ARG A 75 -8.87 -3.08 13.61
N ASN A 76 -7.61 -3.42 13.42
CA ASN A 76 -6.46 -2.82 14.12
C ASN A 76 -5.40 -2.36 13.13
N VAL A 77 -4.77 -1.22 13.41
CA VAL A 77 -3.70 -0.65 12.56
C VAL A 77 -2.39 -1.38 12.80
N LYS A 78 -1.63 -1.57 11.72
CA LYS A 78 -0.25 -2.08 11.68
C LYS A 78 0.62 -1.14 10.83
N VAL A 79 1.94 -1.26 10.98
CA VAL A 79 2.91 -0.52 10.17
C VAL A 79 4.08 -1.43 9.81
N THR A 80 4.57 -1.29 8.58
CA THR A 80 5.77 -1.96 8.12
C THR A 80 6.58 -1.04 7.21
N GLU A 81 7.89 -1.25 7.15
CA GLU A 81 8.75 -0.52 6.22
C GLU A 81 8.56 -1.07 4.80
N ILE A 82 8.55 -0.20 3.81
CA ILE A 82 8.55 -0.56 2.39
C ILE A 82 9.80 -0.05 1.71
N PHE A 83 10.19 -0.77 0.66
CA PHE A 83 11.39 -0.47 -0.10
C PHE A 83 11.03 -0.22 -1.56
N TYR A 84 11.84 0.59 -2.21
CA TYR A 84 11.76 0.84 -3.65
C TYR A 84 13.01 0.29 -4.30
N ASP A 85 12.88 -0.37 -5.46
CA ASP A 85 14.02 -0.76 -6.29
C ASP A 85 14.60 0.46 -7.04
N ASP A 86 15.69 0.21 -7.77
CA ASP A 86 16.41 1.23 -8.55
C ASP A 86 15.56 1.78 -9.70
N GLU A 87 14.59 1.02 -10.19
CA GLU A 87 13.60 1.46 -11.18
C GLU A 87 12.41 2.21 -10.54
N GLY A 88 12.40 2.37 -9.22
CA GLY A 88 11.35 3.06 -8.47
C GLY A 88 10.07 2.24 -8.27
N ARG A 89 10.11 0.91 -8.45
CA ARG A 89 8.99 0.02 -8.09
C ARG A 89 8.99 -0.25 -6.59
N ILE A 90 7.80 -0.32 -6.01
CA ILE A 90 7.61 -0.75 -4.63
C ILE A 90 7.80 -2.27 -4.56
N LEU A 91 8.66 -2.74 -3.66
CA LEU A 91 8.85 -4.16 -3.40
C LEU A 91 7.62 -4.72 -2.66
N PRO A 92 7.01 -5.83 -3.12
CA PRO A 92 5.81 -6.39 -2.50
C PRO A 92 6.04 -6.84 -1.05
N VAL A 93 5.10 -6.50 -0.18
CA VAL A 93 5.03 -6.97 1.20
C VAL A 93 4.10 -8.18 1.28
N LYS A 94 4.56 -9.23 1.98
CA LYS A 94 3.71 -10.37 2.34
C LYS A 94 3.00 -10.08 3.66
N SER A 95 1.74 -10.51 3.76
CA SER A 95 0.99 -10.51 5.01
C SER A 95 1.63 -11.45 6.02
N GLU A 96 1.70 -11.01 7.27
CA GLU A 96 2.15 -11.81 8.43
C GLU A 96 1.03 -12.71 8.97
#